data_AF-A0ABD3VMT3-F1
#
_entry.id   AF-A0ABD3VMT3-F1
#
_cell.length_a   1.000
_cell.length_b   1.000
_cell.length_c   1.000
_cell.angle_alpha   90.00
_cell.angle_beta   90.00
_cell.angle_gamma   90.00
#
_symmetry.space_group_name_H-M   'P 1'
#
loop_
_entity.id
_entity.type
_entity.pdbx_description
1 polymer ?
#
loop_
_entity_poly.entity_id
_entity_poly.type
_entity_poly.pdbx_seq_one_letter_code
_entity_poly.pdbx_strand_id
1 'polypeptide(L)'
;MYERSNSVVNFDLFIDTRIDDVESGADVLPFTLHEFPVLQKFNTIDMGLNDIQMKPIENKDTMPLVKEELRNRIQLKRLNEGKEELILDLTEQPKTELTDEEKEKVERRRVQNRMAARRFREKEKALGAKLQKTTQNLESVNTSLRTQIRELRKECQILHSQLTEHLSDCPKVKRPRIQPSFPL
;
A
#
# COMPACT_ATOMS: atom_id res chain seq x y z
N MET A 1 -14.07 -48.79 38.98
CA MET A 1 -13.21 -48.45 37.83
C MET A 1 -14.02 -47.62 36.84
N TYR A 2 -13.79 -46.31 36.81
CA TYR A 2 -14.08 -45.46 35.66
C TYR A 2 -13.17 -44.24 35.82
N GLU A 3 -12.06 -44.25 35.09
CA GLU A 3 -11.20 -43.10 34.92
C GLU A 3 -11.95 -42.08 34.06
N ARG A 4 -12.17 -40.87 34.59
CA ARG A 4 -12.56 -39.72 33.76
C ARG A 4 -11.67 -38.54 34.08
N SER A 5 -10.70 -38.39 33.19
CA SER A 5 -9.93 -37.21 32.83
C SER A 5 -10.50 -35.90 33.37
N ASN A 6 -9.81 -35.31 34.35
CA ASN A 6 -10.00 -33.93 34.75
C ASN A 6 -9.42 -33.02 33.67
N SER A 7 -10.24 -32.61 32.69
CA SER A 7 -9.92 -31.44 31.87
C SER A 7 -10.17 -30.19 32.70
N VAL A 8 -9.14 -29.77 33.44
CA VAL A 8 -9.05 -28.40 33.94
C VAL A 8 -9.12 -27.53 32.70
N VAL A 9 -10.22 -26.80 32.52
CA VAL A 9 -10.31 -25.79 31.47
C VAL A 9 -9.31 -24.71 31.88
N ASN A 10 -8.09 -24.80 31.37
CA ASN A 10 -7.05 -23.80 31.47
C ASN A 10 -7.60 -22.52 30.85
N PHE A 11 -8.15 -21.65 31.68
CA PHE A 11 -8.37 -20.26 31.28
C PHE A 11 -7.02 -19.55 31.01
N ASP A 12 -5.93 -20.15 31.48
CA ASP A 12 -4.53 -19.81 31.18
C ASP A 12 -4.17 -19.95 29.70
N LEU A 13 -4.98 -20.64 28.86
CA LEU A 13 -4.66 -20.80 27.43
C LEU A 13 -5.32 -19.77 26.50
N PHE A 14 -6.28 -18.97 26.99
CA PHE A 14 -7.00 -18.01 26.13
C PHE A 14 -6.38 -16.61 26.11
N ILE A 15 -5.55 -16.28 27.09
CA ILE A 15 -4.84 -14.99 27.13
C ILE A 15 -3.41 -15.10 26.56
N ASP A 16 -2.90 -16.32 26.39
CA ASP A 16 -1.52 -16.60 25.91
C ASP A 16 -1.42 -17.04 24.43
N THR A 17 -2.49 -16.97 23.62
CA THR A 17 -2.47 -17.52 22.24
C THR A 17 -2.76 -16.53 21.11
N ARG A 18 -2.58 -15.21 21.30
CA ARG A 18 -2.74 -14.28 20.17
C ARG A 18 -1.74 -13.15 20.00
N ILE A 19 -0.72 -13.02 20.85
CA ILE A 19 0.31 -11.96 20.67
C ILE A 19 1.74 -12.46 20.96
N ASP A 20 2.01 -13.76 21.08
CA ASP A 20 3.38 -14.28 21.29
C ASP A 20 4.01 -14.94 20.04
N ASP A 21 3.32 -14.95 18.88
CA ASP A 21 3.90 -15.41 17.61
C ASP A 21 4.60 -14.30 16.79
N VAL A 22 5.12 -13.25 17.43
CA VAL A 22 6.02 -12.29 16.76
C VAL A 22 7.32 -12.12 17.55
N GLU A 23 7.91 -13.23 17.95
CA GLU A 23 9.36 -13.33 18.11
C GLU A 23 9.97 -13.88 16.81
N SER A 24 10.56 -13.00 16.01
CA SER A 24 11.85 -13.22 15.33
C SER A 24 12.04 -12.11 14.29
N GLY A 25 13.09 -11.30 14.48
CA GLY A 25 13.58 -10.41 13.44
C GLY A 25 14.24 -11.23 12.33
N ALA A 26 13.46 -11.69 11.35
CA ALA A 26 13.89 -12.11 10.03
C ALA A 26 12.65 -12.43 9.21
N ASP A 27 11.95 -11.40 8.71
CA ASP A 27 11.07 -11.43 7.52
C ASP A 27 10.26 -10.12 7.47
N VAL A 28 10.96 -8.99 7.29
CA VAL A 28 10.32 -7.89 6.55
C VAL A 28 10.60 -8.19 5.10
N LEU A 29 9.75 -9.02 4.49
CA LEU A 29 9.69 -9.12 3.04
C LEU A 29 9.56 -7.69 2.49
N PRO A 30 10.31 -7.34 1.43
CA PRO A 30 10.18 -6.01 0.83
C PRO A 30 8.71 -5.82 0.48
N PHE A 31 8.10 -4.74 0.97
CA PHE A 31 6.70 -4.42 0.72
C PHE A 31 6.44 -4.41 -0.79
N THR A 32 6.03 -5.56 -1.34
CA THR A 32 5.76 -5.70 -2.76
C THR A 32 4.48 -4.94 -3.02
N LEU A 33 4.57 -4.04 -4.00
CA LEU A 33 3.57 -3.08 -4.42
C LEU A 33 2.40 -3.76 -5.14
N HIS A 34 1.83 -4.82 -4.57
CA HIS A 34 0.90 -5.71 -5.25
C HIS A 34 -0.40 -5.98 -4.49
N GLU A 35 -0.93 -5.02 -3.74
CA GLU A 35 -2.28 -5.16 -3.16
C GLU A 35 -2.99 -3.81 -3.05
N PHE A 36 -3.52 -3.33 -4.18
CA PHE A 36 -4.57 -2.31 -4.21
C PHE A 36 -5.70 -2.78 -5.15
N PRO A 37 -6.77 -3.43 -4.65
CA PRO A 37 -7.87 -3.92 -5.46
C PRO A 37 -8.95 -2.86 -5.75
N VAL A 38 -8.59 -1.57 -5.90
CA VAL A 38 -9.57 -0.47 -6.02
C VAL A 38 -9.53 0.26 -7.37
N LEU A 39 -9.07 -0.40 -8.43
CA LEU A 39 -9.21 0.14 -9.79
C LEU A 39 -9.66 -0.91 -10.81
N GLN A 40 -10.67 -1.70 -10.44
CA GLN A 40 -11.30 -2.66 -11.35
C GLN A 40 -12.80 -2.35 -11.49
N LYS A 41 -13.14 -1.13 -11.91
CA LYS A 41 -14.54 -0.73 -12.18
C LYS A 41 -14.69 0.24 -13.33
N PHE A 42 -14.04 0.03 -14.47
CA PHE A 42 -14.54 0.57 -15.74
C PHE A 42 -14.11 -0.36 -16.87
N ASN A 43 -15.08 -1.12 -17.40
CA ASN A 43 -15.28 -1.46 -18.80
C ASN A 43 -15.95 -2.83 -18.95
N THR A 44 -17.26 -2.85 -18.74
CA THR A 44 -18.16 -3.81 -19.37
C THR A 44 -18.80 -3.11 -20.57
N ILE A 45 -18.20 -3.26 -21.75
CA ILE A 45 -18.92 -3.30 -23.03
C ILE A 45 -18.24 -4.39 -23.86
N ASP A 46 -18.93 -5.52 -23.95
CA ASP A 46 -18.61 -6.66 -24.79
C ASP A 46 -19.02 -6.35 -26.24
N MET A 47 -18.06 -6.42 -27.17
CA MET A 47 -18.29 -6.83 -28.56
C MET A 47 -17.00 -7.45 -29.12
N GLY A 48 -16.89 -8.77 -28.97
CA GLY A 48 -16.33 -9.71 -29.95
C GLY A 48 -14.99 -9.38 -30.62
N LEU A 49 -13.89 -9.71 -29.94
CA LEU A 49 -12.54 -9.90 -30.54
C LEU A 49 -11.79 -10.94 -29.69
N ASN A 50 -12.26 -12.19 -29.72
CA ASN A 50 -11.53 -13.31 -29.13
C ASN A 50 -10.42 -13.75 -30.08
N ASP A 51 -9.24 -13.99 -29.52
CA ASP A 51 -8.00 -14.52 -30.13
C ASP A 51 -6.98 -13.53 -30.72
N ILE A 52 -6.76 -12.40 -30.03
CA ILE A 52 -5.42 -11.78 -30.07
C ILE A 52 -4.72 -12.16 -28.77
N GLN A 53 -3.79 -13.13 -28.83
CA GLN A 53 -2.83 -13.36 -27.75
C GLN A 53 -2.05 -12.06 -27.50
N MET A 54 -2.49 -11.27 -26.52
CA MET A 54 -1.73 -10.14 -26.02
C MET A 54 -0.54 -10.70 -25.24
N LYS A 55 0.59 -10.87 -25.94
CA LYS A 55 1.87 -11.07 -25.27
C LYS A 55 2.16 -9.84 -24.40
N PRO A 56 2.69 -9.99 -23.19
CA PRO A 56 3.04 -8.85 -22.35
C PRO A 56 3.98 -7.94 -23.13
N ILE A 57 3.58 -6.69 -23.35
CA ILE A 57 4.46 -5.69 -23.96
C ILE A 57 5.50 -5.34 -22.87
N GLU A 58 6.51 -6.19 -22.75
CA GLU A 58 7.72 -5.89 -22.00
C GLU A 58 8.40 -4.72 -22.70
N ASN A 59 8.26 -3.53 -22.11
CA ASN A 59 9.09 -2.35 -22.30
C ASN A 59 9.72 -2.20 -23.69
N LYS A 60 8.90 -1.90 -24.68
CA LYS A 60 9.36 -1.43 -25.99
C LYS A 60 8.43 -0.31 -26.40
N ASP A 61 9.00 0.86 -26.68
CA ASP A 61 8.32 2.11 -27.03
C ASP A 61 6.94 1.85 -27.68
N THR A 62 5.86 2.20 -26.98
CA THR A 62 4.48 2.12 -27.50
C THR A 62 4.18 3.22 -28.51
N MET A 63 5.10 4.18 -28.62
CA MET A 63 5.02 5.35 -29.49
C MET A 63 4.80 5.04 -30.98
N PRO A 64 5.40 4.00 -31.60
CA PRO A 64 5.12 3.63 -32.98
C PRO A 64 3.66 3.20 -33.19
N LEU A 65 3.11 2.41 -32.26
CA LEU A 65 1.74 1.91 -32.33
C LEU A 65 0.73 3.05 -32.17
N VAL A 66 0.95 3.95 -31.20
CA VAL A 66 0.12 5.14 -31.01
C VAL A 66 0.13 6.04 -32.24
N LYS A 67 1.28 6.19 -32.91
CA LYS A 67 1.39 6.96 -34.15
C LYS A 67 0.64 6.31 -35.31
N GLU A 68 0.67 4.98 -35.41
CA GLU A 68 -0.06 4.24 -36.43
C GLU A 68 -1.58 4.35 -36.24
N GLU A 69 -2.06 4.14 -35.01
CA GLU A 69 -3.48 4.33 -34.67
C GLU A 69 -3.96 5.75 -34.98
N LEU A 70 -3.15 6.75 -34.61
CA LEU A 70 -3.47 8.15 -34.86
C LEU A 70 -3.52 8.45 -36.37
N ARG A 71 -2.56 7.93 -37.16
CA ARG A 71 -2.56 8.07 -38.62
C ARG A 71 -3.82 7.47 -39.23
N ASN A 72 -4.19 6.25 -38.83
CA ASN A 72 -5.37 5.56 -39.34
C ASN A 72 -6.66 6.32 -38.98
N ARG A 73 -6.75 6.84 -37.75
CA ARG A 73 -7.89 7.64 -37.31
C ARG A 73 -8.03 8.94 -38.12
N ILE A 74 -6.93 9.60 -38.41
CA ILE A 74 -6.91 10.82 -39.24
C ILE A 74 -7.33 10.48 -40.68
N GLN A 75 -6.78 9.40 -41.24
CA GLN A 75 -7.04 8.96 -42.60
C GLN A 75 -8.51 8.60 -42.80
N LEU A 76 -9.07 7.80 -41.89
CA LEU A 76 -10.48 7.43 -41.90
C LEU A 76 -11.40 8.65 -41.82
N LYS A 77 -11.07 9.61 -40.95
CA LYS A 77 -11.84 10.85 -40.83
C LYS A 77 -11.83 11.66 -42.13
N ARG A 78 -10.69 11.76 -42.81
CA ARG A 78 -10.57 12.47 -44.10
C ARG A 78 -11.42 11.82 -45.19
N LEU A 79 -11.34 10.49 -45.31
CA LEU A 79 -12.12 9.74 -46.30
C LEU A 79 -13.63 9.88 -46.05
N ASN A 80 -14.06 9.82 -44.80
CA ASN A 80 -15.48 10.04 -44.44
C ASN A 80 -15.96 11.47 -44.75
N GLU A 81 -15.06 12.44 -44.75
CA GLU A 81 -15.34 13.82 -45.18
C GLU A 81 -15.22 13.99 -46.72
N GLY A 82 -15.00 12.91 -47.47
CA GLY A 82 -14.86 12.91 -48.94
C GLY A 82 -13.53 13.45 -49.44
N LYS A 83 -12.52 13.56 -48.58
CA LYS A 83 -11.18 14.05 -48.92
C LYS A 83 -10.29 12.88 -49.36
N GLU A 84 -9.38 13.15 -50.28
CA GLU A 84 -8.37 12.17 -50.72
C GLU A 84 -7.42 11.74 -49.59
N GLU A 85 -6.75 10.60 -49.84
CA GLU A 85 -5.79 10.03 -48.91
C GLU A 85 -4.64 10.97 -48.59
N LEU A 86 -4.23 10.96 -47.32
CA LEU A 86 -3.15 11.81 -46.83
C LEU A 86 -1.81 11.28 -47.34
N ILE A 87 -1.40 11.77 -48.51
CA ILE A 87 -0.04 11.56 -49.01
C ILE A 87 0.88 12.50 -48.23
N LEU A 88 1.66 11.94 -47.30
CA LEU A 88 2.69 12.68 -46.57
C LEU A 88 3.87 12.92 -47.51
N ASP A 89 3.85 14.04 -48.21
CA ASP A 89 5.00 14.47 -48.99
C ASP A 89 6.09 14.91 -48.00
N LEU A 90 7.15 14.09 -47.87
CA LEU A 90 8.26 14.29 -46.93
C LEU A 90 9.23 15.39 -47.38
N THR A 91 8.81 16.25 -48.32
CA THR A 91 9.57 17.42 -48.71
C THR A 91 9.85 18.26 -47.46
N GLU A 92 11.13 18.53 -47.20
CA GLU A 92 11.59 19.21 -45.99
C GLU A 92 10.82 20.51 -45.83
N GLN A 93 9.88 20.52 -44.89
CA GLN A 93 9.11 21.70 -44.56
C GLN A 93 10.09 22.81 -44.19
N PRO A 94 9.97 24.02 -44.77
CA PRO A 94 10.85 25.12 -44.41
C PRO A 94 10.73 25.34 -42.91
N LYS A 95 11.86 25.23 -42.20
CA LYS A 95 11.92 25.54 -40.77
C LYS A 95 11.56 27.01 -40.62
N THR A 96 10.34 27.29 -40.19
CA THR A 96 9.92 28.65 -39.84
C THR A 96 10.79 29.12 -38.70
N GLU A 97 11.66 30.09 -38.98
CA GLU A 97 12.48 30.72 -37.95
C GLU A 97 11.55 31.44 -36.97
N LEU A 98 11.69 31.15 -35.68
CA LEU A 98 10.91 31.79 -34.64
C LEU A 98 11.17 33.30 -34.67
N THR A 99 10.11 34.10 -34.58
CA THR A 99 10.28 35.54 -34.37
C THR A 99 10.91 35.79 -33.00
N ASP A 100 11.54 36.95 -32.82
CA ASP A 100 12.22 37.25 -31.55
C ASP A 100 11.26 37.28 -30.36
N GLU A 101 10.00 37.66 -30.59
CA GLU A 101 8.91 37.59 -29.62
C GLU A 101 8.57 36.14 -29.20
N GLU A 102 8.58 35.22 -30.17
CA GLU A 102 8.35 33.80 -29.92
C GLU A 102 9.52 33.17 -29.16
N LYS A 103 10.76 33.54 -29.50
CA LYS A 103 11.97 33.11 -28.77
C LYS A 103 11.90 33.54 -27.30
N GLU A 104 11.52 34.79 -27.04
CA GLU A 104 11.37 35.31 -25.67
C GLU A 104 10.27 34.56 -24.89
N LYS A 105 9.14 34.26 -25.54
CA LYS A 105 8.05 33.48 -24.93
C LYS A 105 8.49 32.05 -24.60
N VAL A 106 9.26 31.41 -25.48
CA VAL A 106 9.83 30.08 -25.23
C VAL A 106 10.79 30.12 -24.05
N GLU A 107 11.65 31.13 -23.96
CA GLU A 107 12.60 31.24 -22.86
C GLU A 107 11.89 31.50 -21.52
N ARG A 108 10.89 32.38 -21.49
CA ARG A 108 10.03 32.55 -20.30
C ARG A 108 9.40 31.23 -19.85
N ARG A 109 8.86 30.44 -20.79
CA ARG A 109 8.27 29.12 -20.49
C ARG A 109 9.32 28.14 -19.95
N ARG A 110 10.53 28.12 -20.52
CA ARG A 110 11.64 27.27 -20.05
C ARG A 110 12.05 27.61 -18.63
N VAL A 111 12.21 28.89 -18.32
CA VAL A 111 12.54 29.36 -16.96
C VAL A 111 11.44 28.96 -15.97
N GLN A 112 10.18 29.19 -16.32
CA GLN A 112 9.04 28.78 -15.49
C GLN A 112 8.99 27.27 -15.27
N ASN A 113 9.16 26.47 -16.32
CA ASN A 113 9.17 25.01 -16.20
C ASN A 113 10.36 24.54 -15.35
N ARG A 114 11.54 25.14 -15.51
CA ARG A 114 12.72 24.85 -14.68
C ARG A 114 12.44 25.10 -13.20
N MET A 115 11.81 26.23 -12.87
CA MET A 115 11.39 26.54 -11.50
C MET A 115 10.34 25.55 -10.98
N ALA A 116 9.34 25.21 -11.80
CA ALA A 116 8.31 24.25 -11.44
C ALA A 116 8.89 22.85 -11.18
N ALA A 117 9.78 22.38 -12.04
CA ALA A 117 10.47 21.10 -11.88
C ALA A 117 11.35 21.07 -10.62
N ARG A 118 12.06 22.17 -10.31
CA ARG A 118 12.82 22.29 -9.06
C ARG A 118 11.89 22.20 -7.84
N ARG A 119 10.80 22.98 -7.82
CA ARG A 119 9.81 22.96 -6.73
C ARG A 119 9.16 21.58 -6.57
N PHE A 120 8.87 20.91 -7.67
CA PHE A 120 8.32 19.55 -7.66
C PHE A 120 9.28 18.58 -6.96
N ARG A 121 10.55 18.56 -7.38
CA ARG A 121 11.59 17.71 -6.78
C ARG A 121 11.82 18.03 -5.30
N GLU A 122 11.83 19.32 -4.95
CA GLU A 122 11.94 19.76 -3.54
C GLU A 122 10.74 19.28 -2.71
N LYS A 123 9.52 19.37 -3.24
CA LYS A 123 8.30 18.89 -2.58
C LYS A 123 8.31 17.38 -2.40
N GLU A 124 8.74 16.63 -3.41
CA GLU A 124 8.87 15.18 -3.35
C GLU A 124 9.89 14.75 -2.29
N LYS A 125 11.07 15.38 -2.29
CA LYS A 125 12.10 15.15 -1.26
C LYS A 125 11.60 15.48 0.15
N ALA A 126 10.90 16.60 0.31
CA ALA A 126 10.34 17.00 1.59
C ALA A 126 9.24 16.03 2.08
N LEU A 127 8.42 15.50 1.17
CA LEU A 127 7.42 14.49 1.49
C LEU A 127 8.08 13.20 1.98
N GLY A 128 9.10 12.71 1.28
CA GLY A 128 9.88 11.54 1.69
C GLY A 128 10.51 11.73 3.08
N ALA A 129 11.15 12.88 3.32
CA ALA A 129 11.74 13.20 4.63
C ALA A 129 10.69 13.27 5.74
N LYS A 130 9.51 13.85 5.46
CA LYS A 130 8.40 13.91 6.42
C LYS A 130 7.91 12.50 6.76
N LEU A 131 7.70 11.66 5.75
CA LEU A 131 7.22 10.30 5.94
C LEU A 131 8.22 9.47 6.76
N GLN A 132 9.51 9.55 6.44
CA GLN A 132 10.56 8.87 7.21
C GLN A 132 10.57 9.32 8.67
N LYS A 133 10.48 10.62 8.93
CA LYS A 133 10.43 11.16 10.29
C LYS A 133 9.21 10.64 11.05
N THR A 134 8.04 10.58 10.40
CA THR A 134 6.83 10.04 11.03
C THR A 134 6.94 8.55 11.32
N THR A 135 7.54 7.77 10.42
CA THR A 135 7.79 6.34 10.63
C THR A 135 8.70 6.12 11.83
N GLN A 136 9.84 6.80 11.88
CA GLN A 136 10.78 6.70 13.01
C GLN A 136 10.13 7.09 14.35
N ASN A 137 9.31 8.14 14.35
CA ASN A 137 8.59 8.55 15.55
C ASN A 137 7.58 7.48 16.00
N LEU A 138 6.81 6.92 15.07
CA LEU A 138 5.85 5.86 15.38
C LEU A 138 6.55 4.59 15.87
N GLU A 139 7.68 4.20 15.29
CA GLU A 139 8.50 3.08 15.75
C GLU A 139 9.02 3.30 17.18
N SER A 140 9.52 4.50 17.47
CA SER A 140 9.97 4.87 18.82
C SER A 140 8.84 4.81 19.85
N VAL A 141 7.67 5.37 19.52
CA VAL A 141 6.49 5.31 20.40
C VAL A 141 6.03 3.85 20.58
N ASN A 142 6.00 3.07 19.50
CA ASN A 142 5.58 1.67 19.52
C ASN A 142 6.50 0.82 20.42
N THR A 143 7.82 0.98 20.29
CA THR A 143 8.80 0.27 21.13
C THR A 143 8.69 0.65 22.60
N SER A 144 8.47 1.94 22.90
CA SER A 144 8.20 2.40 24.28
C SER A 144 6.93 1.76 24.86
N LEU A 145 5.82 1.80 24.12
CA LEU A 145 4.55 1.20 24.56
C LEU A 145 4.65 -0.31 24.75
N ARG A 146 5.32 -1.04 23.84
CA ARG A 146 5.56 -2.47 24.00
C ARG A 146 6.37 -2.78 25.26
N THR A 147 7.33 -1.93 25.60
CA THR A 147 8.13 -2.08 26.82
C THR A 147 7.28 -1.88 28.07
N GLN A 148 6.46 -0.82 28.10
CA GLN A 148 5.52 -0.58 29.20
C GLN A 148 4.52 -1.73 29.38
N ILE A 149 3.99 -2.29 28.28
CA ILE A 149 3.10 -3.45 28.33
C ILE A 149 3.79 -4.65 28.97
N ARG A 150 5.05 -4.94 28.59
CA ARG A 150 5.82 -6.05 29.18
C ARG A 150 6.07 -5.84 30.67
N GLU A 151 6.44 -4.62 31.06
CA GLU A 151 6.69 -4.27 32.47
C GLU A 151 5.42 -4.43 33.32
N LEU A 152 4.29 -3.89 32.86
CA LEU A 152 3.01 -4.01 33.55
C LEU A 152 2.53 -5.45 33.64
N ARG A 153 2.69 -6.25 32.59
CA ARG A 153 2.36 -7.68 32.63
C ARG A 153 3.20 -8.43 33.66
N LYS A 154 4.51 -8.14 33.71
CA LYS A 154 5.42 -8.72 34.69
C LYS A 154 5.01 -8.34 36.11
N GLU A 155 4.66 -7.07 36.34
CA GLU A 155 4.17 -6.62 37.64
C GLU A 155 2.86 -7.33 38.04
N CYS A 156 1.89 -7.44 37.13
CA CYS A 156 0.67 -8.18 37.36
C CYS A 156 0.94 -9.65 37.71
N GLN A 157 1.84 -10.32 36.99
CA GLN A 157 2.21 -11.71 37.29
C GLN A 157 2.84 -11.85 38.67
N ILE A 158 3.75 -10.94 39.05
CA ILE A 158 4.37 -10.93 40.39
C ILE A 158 3.30 -10.77 41.47
N LEU A 159 2.42 -9.78 41.35
CA LEU A 159 1.36 -9.52 42.32
C LEU A 159 0.37 -10.69 42.40
N HIS A 160 0.02 -11.29 41.27
CA HIS A 160 -0.84 -12.47 41.24
C HIS A 160 -0.19 -13.68 41.93
N SER A 161 1.11 -13.91 41.70
CA SER A 161 1.86 -14.96 42.37
C SER A 161 1.86 -14.78 43.88
N GLN A 162 2.19 -13.57 44.35
CA GLN A 162 2.19 -13.22 45.78
C GLN A 162 0.81 -13.40 46.40
N LEU A 163 -0.25 -12.98 45.70
CA LEU A 163 -1.62 -13.18 46.16
C LEU A 163 -1.98 -14.67 46.24
N THR A 164 -1.61 -15.46 45.23
CA THR A 164 -1.88 -16.90 45.18
C THR A 164 -1.19 -17.62 46.34
N GLU A 165 0.08 -17.31 46.59
CA GLU A 165 0.86 -17.83 47.72
C GLU A 165 0.21 -17.50 49.07
N HIS A 166 -0.18 -16.23 49.27
CA HIS A 166 -0.89 -15.84 50.48
C HIS A 166 -2.22 -16.59 50.63
N LEU A 167 -2.99 -16.77 49.54
CA LEU A 167 -4.28 -17.46 49.57
C LEU A 167 -4.14 -18.97 49.85
N SER A 168 -3.03 -19.62 49.44
CA SER A 168 -2.77 -21.02 49.80
C SER A 168 -2.50 -21.22 51.28
N ASP A 169 -1.88 -20.24 51.94
CA ASP A 169 -1.54 -20.33 53.37
C ASP A 169 -2.57 -19.65 54.28
N CYS A 170 -3.58 -18.99 53.71
CA CYS A 170 -4.53 -18.19 54.48
C CYS A 170 -5.58 -19.06 55.19
N PRO A 171 -5.60 -19.11 56.54
CA PRO A 171 -6.54 -19.95 57.30
C PRO A 171 -8.01 -19.47 57.24
N LYS A 172 -8.29 -18.32 56.61
CA LYS A 172 -9.63 -17.71 56.51
C LYS A 172 -10.34 -17.95 55.18
N VAL A 173 -9.69 -18.56 54.18
CA VAL A 173 -10.27 -18.76 52.84
C VAL A 173 -11.10 -20.05 52.79
N LYS A 174 -12.32 -20.01 53.33
CA LYS A 174 -13.38 -20.97 52.99
C LYS A 174 -14.15 -20.40 51.79
N ARG A 175 -13.87 -20.82 50.55
CA ARG A 175 -14.61 -20.31 49.37
C ARG A 175 -16.01 -20.95 49.27
N PRO A 176 -17.11 -20.18 49.14
CA PRO A 176 -18.24 -20.62 48.33
C PRO A 176 -17.91 -20.37 46.85
N ARG A 177 -18.05 -21.43 46.05
CA ARG A 177 -17.82 -21.45 44.60
C ARG A 177 -18.97 -20.71 43.92
N ILE A 178 -18.79 -19.44 43.55
CA ILE A 178 -19.76 -18.73 42.71
C ILE A 178 -19.52 -19.22 41.27
N GLN A 179 -20.46 -19.99 40.72
CA GLN A 179 -20.49 -20.29 39.29
C GLN A 179 -21.03 -19.07 38.53
N PRO A 180 -20.44 -18.69 37.38
CA PRO A 180 -21.05 -17.70 36.51
C PRO A 180 -22.22 -18.33 35.76
N SER A 181 -23.45 -17.90 36.07
CA SER A 181 -24.63 -18.21 35.26
C SER A 181 -24.66 -17.30 34.04
N PHE A 182 -24.47 -17.87 32.84
CA PHE A 182 -24.81 -17.20 31.59
C PHE A 182 -25.90 -18.01 30.86
N PRO A 183 -26.97 -17.37 30.36
CA PRO A 183 -28.03 -18.04 29.61
C PRO A 183 -27.65 -18.25 28.14
N LEU A 184 -28.22 -19.31 27.55
CA LEU A 184 -28.06 -19.77 26.16
C LEU A 184 -28.65 -18.79 25.13
#